data_AF-A0A9X8EDF7-F1
#
_entry.id   AF-A0A9X8EDF7-F1
#
_cell.length_a   1.000
_cell.length_b   1.000
_cell.length_c   1.000
_cell.angle_alpha   90.00
_cell.angle_beta   90.00
_cell.angle_gamma   90.00
#
_symmetry.space_group_name_H-M   'P 1'
#
loop_
_entity.id
_entity.type
_entity.pdbx_description
1 polymer ?
#
loop_
_entity_poly.entity_id
_entity_poly.type
_entity_poly.pdbx_seq_one_letter_code
_entity_poly.pdbx_strand_id
1 'polypeptide(L)'
;ELWLGTASSVSPGPLKRAIGTFAPQFSGYQQHDAQELLAFLLDGLHEDVNRITNKPYVEAVDSNGTEPDAAVAATAWQNHLLRNASVFVDTLHGQFKSTVVCPHCAKVSITFDPFNCVQLELPHAITRPLEVIVLPQLTRAAVLAASDVSVLQPQTYGVHVALVEAGCPYTKIVICDVFHHLVYRILPDDDRTARIRPDDRVVAYPQPPPGATCVLFCYHRVYVI
;
A
#
# COMPACT_ATOMS: atom_id res chain seq x y z
N GLU A 1 -19.83 -29.80 1.66
CA GLU A 1 -18.94 -30.42 0.66
C GLU A 1 -17.50 -30.55 1.17
N LEU A 2 -16.81 -29.44 1.45
CA LEU A 2 -15.39 -29.45 1.88
C LEU A 2 -15.08 -30.39 3.07
N TRP A 3 -15.97 -30.46 4.06
CA TRP A 3 -15.76 -31.26 5.28
C TRP A 3 -16.16 -32.74 5.15
N LEU A 4 -16.69 -33.17 4.01
CA LEU A 4 -17.17 -34.55 3.82
C LEU A 4 -16.06 -35.52 3.38
N GLY A 5 -14.89 -35.02 2.97
CA GLY A 5 -13.76 -35.84 2.52
C GLY A 5 -14.00 -36.60 1.20
N THR A 6 -15.08 -36.29 0.49
CA THR A 6 -15.49 -37.01 -0.73
C THR A 6 -14.70 -36.62 -1.98
N ALA A 7 -14.01 -35.48 -1.96
CA ALA A 7 -13.19 -34.98 -3.06
C ALA A 7 -12.01 -34.17 -2.52
N SER A 8 -10.89 -34.16 -3.26
CA SER A 8 -9.71 -33.35 -2.93
C SER A 8 -9.86 -31.87 -3.29
N SER A 9 -10.86 -31.51 -4.11
CA SER A 9 -11.14 -30.15 -4.55
C SER A 9 -12.59 -29.98 -4.96
N VAL A 10 -13.13 -28.77 -4.84
CA VAL A 10 -14.48 -28.41 -5.30
C VAL A 10 -14.44 -27.10 -6.06
N SER A 11 -15.34 -26.91 -7.02
CA SER A 11 -15.49 -25.65 -7.75
C SER A 11 -16.61 -24.82 -7.12
N PRO A 12 -16.32 -23.66 -6.50
CA PRO A 12 -17.32 -22.86 -5.79
C PRO A 12 -18.15 -21.96 -6.73
N GLY A 13 -18.57 -22.48 -7.88
CA GLY A 13 -19.30 -21.73 -8.91
C GLY A 13 -20.59 -21.04 -8.41
N PRO A 14 -21.46 -21.74 -7.64
CA PRO A 14 -22.65 -21.11 -7.04
C PRO A 14 -22.30 -19.97 -6.08
N LEU A 15 -21.30 -20.18 -5.22
CA LEU A 15 -20.83 -19.16 -4.28
C LEU A 15 -20.28 -17.93 -5.01
N LYS A 16 -19.43 -18.11 -6.03
CA LYS A 16 -18.91 -17.01 -6.85
C LYS A 16 -20.04 -16.19 -7.47
N ARG A 17 -21.09 -16.85 -7.98
CA ARG A 17 -22.25 -16.17 -8.58
C ARG A 17 -23.07 -15.39 -7.56
N ALA A 18 -23.28 -15.97 -6.37
CA ALA A 18 -23.98 -15.29 -5.29
C ALA A 18 -23.24 -14.03 -4.85
N ILE A 19 -21.92 -14.12 -4.61
CA ILE A 19 -21.08 -12.97 -4.27
C ILE A 19 -21.16 -11.90 -5.35
N GLY A 20 -20.99 -12.26 -6.62
CA GLY A 20 -21.05 -11.31 -7.73
C GLY A 20 -22.41 -10.63 -7.91
N THR A 21 -23.49 -11.18 -7.34
CA THR A 21 -24.83 -10.56 -7.36
C THR A 21 -24.92 -9.40 -6.38
N PHE A 22 -24.33 -9.54 -5.20
CA PHE A 22 -24.38 -8.53 -4.13
C PHE A 22 -23.18 -7.57 -4.14
N ALA A 23 -22.04 -8.03 -4.67
CA ALA A 23 -20.81 -7.26 -4.84
C ALA A 23 -20.31 -7.40 -6.29
N PRO A 24 -20.83 -6.58 -7.22
CA PRO A 24 -20.52 -6.65 -8.65
C PRO A 24 -19.03 -6.55 -8.99
N GLN A 25 -18.21 -5.95 -8.12
CA GLN A 25 -16.76 -5.89 -8.32
C GLN A 25 -16.11 -7.27 -8.38
N PHE A 26 -16.68 -8.29 -7.73
CA PHE A 26 -16.18 -9.67 -7.74
C PHE A 26 -16.80 -10.54 -8.85
N SER A 27 -17.62 -9.97 -9.74
CA SER A 27 -18.24 -10.71 -10.85
C SER A 27 -17.25 -11.13 -11.95
N GLY A 28 -16.13 -10.42 -12.06
CA GLY A 28 -15.11 -10.61 -13.07
C GLY A 28 -14.18 -11.81 -12.84
N TYR A 29 -13.10 -11.83 -13.61
CA TYR A 29 -12.01 -12.81 -13.51
C TYR A 29 -10.64 -12.14 -13.28
N GLN A 30 -10.65 -10.86 -12.91
CA GLN A 30 -9.42 -10.16 -12.53
C GLN A 30 -8.96 -10.62 -11.14
N GLN A 31 -7.71 -10.35 -10.82
CA GLN A 31 -7.22 -10.53 -9.45
C GLN A 31 -7.84 -9.46 -8.54
N HIS A 32 -8.20 -9.87 -7.32
CA HIS A 32 -8.80 -9.02 -6.30
C HIS A 32 -8.05 -9.19 -4.98
N ASP A 33 -8.23 -8.22 -4.09
CA ASP A 33 -7.72 -8.32 -2.73
C ASP A 33 -8.55 -9.34 -1.93
N ALA A 34 -7.89 -10.36 -1.38
CA ALA A 34 -8.54 -11.38 -0.57
C ALA A 34 -9.12 -10.80 0.74
N GLN A 35 -8.51 -9.74 1.29
CA GLN A 35 -9.01 -9.07 2.49
C GLN A 35 -10.32 -8.35 2.21
N GLU A 36 -10.45 -7.71 1.04
CA GLU A 36 -11.70 -7.06 0.62
C GLU A 36 -12.83 -8.08 0.51
N LEU A 37 -12.56 -9.21 -0.14
CA LEU A 37 -13.53 -10.30 -0.25
C LEU A 37 -13.93 -10.87 1.13
N LEU A 38 -12.95 -11.05 2.03
CA LEU A 38 -13.20 -11.55 3.37
C LEU A 38 -14.08 -10.59 4.18
N ALA A 39 -13.80 -9.29 4.12
CA ALA A 39 -14.60 -8.27 4.81
C ALA A 39 -16.05 -8.30 4.32
N PHE A 40 -16.25 -8.34 2.99
CA PHE A 40 -17.57 -8.45 2.39
C PHE A 40 -18.32 -9.71 2.83
N LEU A 41 -17.66 -10.86 2.81
CA LEU A 41 -18.27 -12.14 3.19
C LEU A 41 -18.65 -12.18 4.66
N LEU A 42 -17.78 -11.70 5.55
CA LEU A 42 -18.06 -11.70 6.99
C LEU A 42 -19.20 -10.76 7.34
N ASP A 43 -19.29 -9.60 6.70
CA ASP A 43 -20.40 -8.66 6.88
C ASP A 43 -21.73 -9.24 6.38
N GLY A 44 -21.75 -9.78 5.16
CA GLY A 44 -22.95 -10.42 4.60
C GLY A 44 -23.43 -11.61 5.43
N LEU A 45 -22.52 -12.49 5.85
CA LEU A 45 -22.85 -13.62 6.71
C LEU A 45 -23.28 -13.18 8.11
N HIS A 46 -22.68 -12.11 8.65
CA HIS A 46 -23.08 -11.53 9.93
C HIS A 46 -24.53 -11.05 9.86
N GLU A 47 -24.90 -10.31 8.83
CA GLU A 47 -26.25 -9.77 8.62
C GLU A 47 -27.28 -10.87 8.38
N ASP A 48 -26.96 -11.89 7.58
CA ASP A 48 -27.85 -13.02 7.30
C ASP A 48 -28.20 -13.82 8.57
N VAL A 49 -27.30 -13.89 9.55
CA VAL A 49 -27.50 -14.63 10.81
C VAL A 49 -27.66 -13.71 12.02
N ASN A 50 -27.89 -12.42 11.79
CA ASN A 50 -28.10 -11.45 12.87
C ASN A 50 -29.44 -11.73 13.57
N ARG A 51 -29.39 -11.95 14.88
CA ARG A 51 -30.55 -12.20 15.73
C ARG A 51 -31.38 -10.94 15.93
N ILE A 52 -30.80 -9.76 15.69
CA ILE A 52 -31.49 -8.47 15.76
C ILE A 52 -32.06 -8.12 14.38
N THR A 53 -33.38 -8.18 14.24
CA THR A 53 -34.08 -7.88 12.99
C THR A 53 -34.47 -6.40 12.86
N ASN A 54 -34.79 -5.75 13.98
CA ASN A 54 -35.14 -4.33 14.03
C ASN A 54 -34.04 -3.55 14.75
N LYS A 55 -33.15 -2.91 13.99
CA LYS A 55 -32.02 -2.18 14.54
C LYS A 55 -32.48 -0.83 15.09
N PRO A 56 -32.44 -0.59 16.42
CA PRO A 56 -32.79 0.70 16.97
C PRO A 56 -31.77 1.76 16.57
N TYR A 57 -32.20 3.02 16.53
CA TYR A 57 -31.27 4.14 16.50
C TYR A 57 -30.56 4.23 17.84
N VAL A 58 -29.23 4.29 17.81
CA VAL A 58 -28.39 4.41 18.99
C VAL A 58 -27.41 5.53 18.73
N GLU A 59 -27.36 6.50 19.64
CA GLU A 59 -26.43 7.61 19.56
C GLU A 59 -24.99 7.14 19.82
N ALA A 60 -24.04 7.67 19.07
CA ALA A 60 -22.64 7.34 19.25
C ALA A 60 -22.15 7.91 20.59
N VAL A 61 -21.49 7.08 21.39
CA VAL A 61 -20.90 7.49 22.66
C VAL A 61 -19.55 8.15 22.36
N ASP A 62 -19.46 9.46 22.54
CA ASP A 62 -18.22 10.25 22.50
C ASP A 62 -17.89 10.71 23.92
N SER A 63 -16.70 10.37 24.41
CA SER A 63 -16.20 10.84 25.70
C SER A 63 -15.07 11.85 25.52
N ASN A 64 -15.03 12.83 26.41
CA ASN A 64 -13.94 13.80 26.53
C ASN A 64 -12.84 13.35 27.51
N GLY A 65 -12.88 12.09 27.97
CA GLY A 65 -11.92 11.50 28.90
C GLY A 65 -12.18 11.82 30.38
N THR A 66 -13.37 12.34 30.72
CA THR A 66 -13.75 12.57 32.13
C THR A 66 -14.29 11.33 32.82
N GLU A 67 -14.88 10.41 32.05
CA GLU A 67 -15.42 9.15 32.52
C GLU A 67 -14.37 8.02 32.47
N PRO A 68 -14.51 6.98 33.31
CA PRO A 68 -13.65 5.80 33.22
C PRO A 68 -13.82 5.08 31.88
N ASP A 69 -12.70 4.83 31.18
CA ASP A 69 -12.68 4.11 29.89
C ASP A 69 -13.52 2.83 29.90
N ALA A 70 -13.43 2.03 30.97
CA ALA A 70 -14.16 0.77 31.07
C ALA A 70 -15.69 0.96 31.04
N ALA A 71 -16.20 2.05 31.62
CA ALA A 71 -17.63 2.35 31.62
C ALA A 71 -18.11 2.80 30.23
N VAL A 72 -17.31 3.65 29.56
CA VAL A 72 -17.61 4.13 28.20
C VAL A 72 -17.53 2.97 27.20
N ALA A 73 -16.49 2.13 27.30
CA ALA A 73 -16.31 0.94 26.48
C ALA A 73 -17.47 -0.05 26.64
N ALA A 74 -17.89 -0.34 27.88
CA ALA A 74 -19.01 -1.23 28.16
C ALA A 74 -20.33 -0.68 27.58
N THR A 75 -20.57 0.62 27.70
CA THR A 75 -21.76 1.28 27.12
C THR A 75 -21.73 1.21 25.59
N ALA A 76 -20.59 1.51 24.98
CA ALA A 76 -20.42 1.41 23.53
C ALA A 76 -20.61 -0.03 23.03
N TRP A 77 -20.13 -1.03 23.79
CA TRP A 77 -20.31 -2.44 23.44
C TRP A 77 -21.76 -2.90 23.58
N GLN A 78 -22.46 -2.48 24.63
CA GLN A 78 -23.90 -2.73 24.78
C GLN A 78 -24.68 -2.13 23.60
N ASN A 79 -24.35 -0.89 23.22
CA ASN A 79 -24.92 -0.22 22.06
C ASN A 79 -24.68 -0.98 20.75
N HIS A 80 -23.49 -1.56 20.56
CA HIS A 80 -23.19 -2.43 19.43
C HIS A 80 -24.06 -3.70 19.46
N LEU A 81 -24.18 -4.37 20.60
CA LEU A 81 -24.98 -5.58 20.77
C LEU A 81 -26.49 -5.38 20.58
N LEU A 82 -27.00 -4.16 20.83
CA LEU A 82 -28.41 -3.82 20.54
C LEU A 82 -28.75 -3.90 19.04
N ARG A 83 -27.74 -3.84 18.17
CA ARG A 83 -27.91 -3.83 16.70
C ARG A 83 -27.32 -5.08 16.04
N ASN A 84 -26.33 -5.69 16.67
CA ASN A 84 -25.49 -6.72 16.10
C ASN A 84 -25.35 -7.88 17.09
N ALA A 85 -26.09 -8.97 16.85
CA ALA A 85 -25.99 -10.17 17.66
C ALA A 85 -25.95 -11.40 16.77
N SER A 86 -24.77 -11.95 16.55
CA SER A 86 -24.59 -13.11 15.68
C SER A 86 -23.37 -13.92 16.11
N VAL A 87 -23.22 -15.15 15.59
CA VAL A 87 -22.05 -15.99 15.90
C VAL A 87 -20.73 -15.30 15.54
N PHE A 88 -20.73 -14.43 14.54
CA PHE A 88 -19.55 -13.65 14.14
C PHE A 88 -19.19 -12.59 15.17
N VAL A 89 -20.19 -11.93 15.78
CA VAL A 89 -19.95 -11.00 16.89
C VAL A 89 -19.37 -11.74 18.09
N ASP A 90 -19.95 -12.89 18.41
CA ASP A 90 -19.56 -13.71 19.55
C ASP A 90 -18.11 -14.25 19.42
N THR A 91 -17.61 -14.45 18.19
CA THR A 91 -16.33 -15.14 17.94
C THR A 91 -15.22 -14.26 17.37
N LEU A 92 -15.56 -13.26 16.57
CA LEU A 92 -14.58 -12.47 15.80
C LEU A 92 -14.53 -11.00 16.21
N HIS A 93 -15.59 -10.46 16.82
CA HIS A 93 -15.61 -9.03 17.10
C HIS A 93 -14.83 -8.70 18.38
N GLY A 94 -13.96 -7.70 18.29
CA GLY A 94 -13.33 -7.01 19.41
C GLY A 94 -13.71 -5.52 19.42
N GLN A 95 -13.03 -4.73 20.24
CA GLN A 95 -13.26 -3.29 20.35
C GLN A 95 -11.93 -2.52 20.44
N PHE A 96 -11.79 -1.47 19.63
CA PHE A 96 -10.68 -0.52 19.70
C PHE A 96 -11.05 0.65 20.62
N LYS A 97 -10.02 1.30 21.18
CA LYS A 97 -10.13 2.65 21.76
C LYS A 97 -9.48 3.63 20.81
N SER A 98 -10.27 4.52 20.23
CA SER A 98 -9.81 5.56 19.29
C SER A 98 -9.76 6.89 20.02
N THR A 99 -8.60 7.54 20.07
CA THR A 99 -8.44 8.88 20.67
C THR A 99 -8.03 9.86 19.58
N VAL A 100 -8.88 10.84 19.31
CA VAL A 100 -8.61 11.92 18.36
C VAL A 100 -8.48 13.24 19.12
N VAL A 101 -7.36 13.94 18.90
CA VAL A 101 -7.11 15.26 19.50
C VAL A 101 -7.07 16.30 18.40
N CYS A 102 -7.96 17.29 18.48
CA CYS A 102 -7.98 18.40 17.54
C CYS A 102 -6.73 19.28 17.71
N PRO A 103 -5.93 19.53 16.66
CA PRO A 103 -4.70 20.31 16.77
C PRO A 103 -4.96 21.81 16.99
N HIS A 104 -6.18 22.31 16.73
CA HIS A 104 -6.51 23.73 16.84
C HIS A 104 -7.14 24.11 18.18
N CYS A 105 -8.08 23.30 18.69
CA CYS A 105 -8.82 23.60 19.92
C CYS A 105 -8.50 22.65 21.08
N ALA A 106 -7.58 21.70 20.89
CA ALA A 106 -7.22 20.68 21.87
C ALA A 106 -8.41 19.82 22.38
N LYS A 107 -9.55 19.84 21.69
CA LYS A 107 -10.68 18.95 22.00
C LYS A 107 -10.21 17.50 21.84
N VAL A 108 -10.40 16.72 22.90
CA VAL A 108 -10.21 15.27 22.91
C VAL A 108 -11.56 14.61 22.65
N SER A 109 -11.58 13.65 21.73
CA SER A 109 -12.71 12.78 21.45
C SER A 109 -12.23 11.34 21.55
N ILE A 110 -12.88 10.56 22.40
CA ILE A 110 -12.58 9.15 22.67
C ILE A 110 -13.81 8.34 22.28
N THR A 111 -13.63 7.43 21.33
CA THR A 111 -14.66 6.48 20.88
C THR A 111 -14.17 5.04 21.07
N PHE A 112 -15.13 4.11 21.21
CA PHE A 112 -14.86 2.70 21.35
C PHE A 112 -15.54 1.90 20.24
N ASP A 113 -14.76 1.57 19.21
CA ASP A 113 -15.28 1.10 17.93
C ASP A 113 -15.14 -0.43 17.79
N PRO A 114 -16.20 -1.17 17.40
CA PRO A 114 -16.10 -2.60 17.16
C PRO A 114 -15.25 -2.90 15.92
N PHE A 115 -14.49 -3.99 15.95
CA PHE A 115 -13.72 -4.48 14.80
C PHE A 115 -13.85 -6.00 14.69
N ASN A 116 -13.70 -6.57 13.49
CA ASN A 116 -13.60 -8.01 13.27
C ASN A 116 -12.30 -8.43 12.55
N CYS A 117 -11.45 -7.45 12.25
CA CYS A 117 -10.16 -7.63 11.60
C CYS A 117 -9.21 -6.51 12.07
N VAL A 118 -7.93 -6.85 12.24
CA VAL A 118 -6.87 -5.89 12.59
C VAL A 118 -5.93 -5.77 11.40
N GLN A 119 -5.92 -4.62 10.74
CA GLN A 119 -4.96 -4.31 9.70
C GLN A 119 -3.66 -3.83 10.34
N LEU A 120 -2.59 -4.58 10.14
CA LEU A 120 -1.27 -4.26 10.68
C LEU A 120 -0.38 -3.70 9.58
N GLU A 121 0.23 -2.56 9.87
CA GLU A 121 1.27 -2.01 9.02
C GLU A 121 2.54 -2.86 9.16
N LEU A 122 3.15 -3.21 8.03
CA LEU A 122 4.47 -3.81 8.05
C LEU A 122 5.49 -2.76 8.46
N PRO A 123 6.53 -3.13 9.25
CA PRO A 123 7.66 -2.24 9.48
C PRO A 123 8.35 -1.95 8.14
N HIS A 124 8.38 -0.68 7.73
CA HIS A 124 9.12 -0.25 6.54
C HIS A 124 10.32 0.58 6.99
N ALA A 125 11.50 0.25 6.47
CA ALA A 125 12.69 1.05 6.71
C ALA A 125 12.47 2.44 6.12
N ILE A 126 12.41 3.47 6.98
CA ILE A 126 12.12 4.86 6.58
C ILE A 126 13.18 5.37 5.60
N THR A 127 14.42 4.86 5.73
CA THR A 127 15.55 5.11 4.84
C THR A 127 16.02 3.79 4.25
N ARG A 128 16.41 3.83 2.97
CA ARG A 128 17.02 2.69 2.28
C ARG A 128 18.17 3.20 1.41
N PRO A 129 19.33 2.54 1.38
CA PRO A 129 20.38 2.88 0.43
C PRO A 129 19.88 2.58 -0.99
N LEU A 130 19.90 3.61 -1.84
CA LEU A 130 19.70 3.50 -3.27
C LEU A 130 21.05 3.67 -3.95
N GLU A 131 21.51 2.66 -4.68
CA GLU A 131 22.72 2.76 -5.48
C GLU A 131 22.39 3.39 -6.84
N VAL A 132 23.03 4.51 -7.13
CA VAL A 132 22.91 5.22 -8.41
C VAL A 132 24.27 5.30 -9.06
N ILE A 133 24.35 4.83 -10.30
CA ILE A 133 25.56 4.91 -11.10
C ILE A 133 25.61 6.30 -11.74
N VAL A 134 26.55 7.13 -11.31
CA VAL A 134 26.71 8.49 -11.86
C VAL A 134 27.75 8.47 -12.97
N LEU A 135 27.33 8.85 -14.18
CA LEU A 135 28.19 8.93 -15.35
C LEU A 135 28.53 10.39 -15.68
N PRO A 136 29.82 10.75 -15.82
CA PRO A 136 30.18 12.11 -16.19
C PRO A 136 29.80 12.45 -17.63
N GLN A 137 29.83 11.47 -18.52
CA GLN A 137 29.45 11.59 -19.93
C GLN A 137 28.93 10.23 -20.42
N LEU A 138 28.09 10.25 -21.46
CA LEU A 138 27.60 9.03 -22.13
C LEU A 138 28.65 8.47 -23.10
N THR A 139 29.80 8.05 -22.59
CA THR A 139 30.87 7.41 -23.37
C THR A 139 31.29 6.07 -22.78
N ARG A 140 31.82 5.17 -23.61
CA ARG A 140 32.32 3.86 -23.15
C ARG A 140 33.39 4.01 -22.05
N ALA A 141 34.27 5.00 -22.17
CA ALA A 141 35.31 5.25 -21.17
C ALA A 141 34.71 5.70 -19.83
N ALA A 142 33.69 6.56 -19.86
CA ALA A 142 33.01 7.04 -18.64
C ALA A 142 32.24 5.93 -17.91
N VAL A 143 31.71 4.93 -18.62
CA VAL A 143 31.08 3.75 -18.00
C VAL A 143 32.09 2.89 -17.25
N LEU A 144 33.28 2.72 -17.84
CA LEU A 144 34.35 1.97 -17.19
C LEU A 144 34.94 2.71 -15.99
N ALA A 145 34.74 4.03 -15.93
CA ALA A 145 35.16 4.91 -14.84
C ALA A 145 33.97 5.36 -13.97
N ALA A 146 32.81 4.71 -14.08
CA ALA A 146 31.61 5.10 -13.36
C ALA A 146 31.84 5.03 -11.84
N SER A 147 31.19 5.95 -11.12
CA SER A 147 31.22 5.97 -9.65
C SER A 147 29.83 5.64 -9.13
N ASP A 148 29.77 4.71 -8.18
CA ASP A 148 28.54 4.36 -7.49
C ASP A 148 28.30 5.38 -6.37
N VAL A 149 27.15 6.04 -6.43
CA VAL A 149 26.68 6.94 -5.38
C VAL A 149 25.58 6.24 -4.62
N SER A 150 25.84 5.90 -3.36
CA SER A 150 24.81 5.38 -2.45
C SER A 150 24.05 6.54 -1.82
N VAL A 151 22.78 6.65 -2.14
CA VAL A 151 21.87 7.66 -1.60
C VAL A 151 21.12 7.05 -0.42
N LEU A 152 21.40 7.50 0.80
CA LEU A 152 20.66 7.10 1.99
C LEU A 152 19.68 8.22 2.36
N GLN A 153 18.48 8.19 1.78
CA GLN A 153 17.48 9.23 1.98
C GLN A 153 16.10 8.63 2.31
N PRO A 154 15.19 9.41 2.92
CA PRO A 154 13.84 8.95 3.18
C PRO A 154 13.14 8.49 1.90
N GLN A 155 12.33 7.44 2.00
CA GLN A 155 11.60 6.91 0.84
C GLN A 155 10.61 7.92 0.22
N THR A 156 10.30 9.01 0.93
CA THR A 156 9.42 10.09 0.48
C THR A 156 10.10 11.12 -0.41
N TYR A 157 11.43 11.14 -0.48
CA TYR A 157 12.17 12.11 -1.28
C TYR A 157 12.05 11.82 -2.77
N GLY A 158 12.06 12.88 -3.57
CA GLY A 158 12.26 12.78 -5.01
C GLY A 158 13.70 12.33 -5.29
N VAL A 159 13.88 11.43 -6.26
CA VAL A 159 15.19 10.83 -6.57
C VAL A 159 16.23 11.89 -6.95
N HIS A 160 15.81 12.95 -7.65
CA HIS A 160 16.67 14.08 -8.01
C HIS A 160 17.22 14.83 -6.79
N VAL A 161 16.35 15.19 -5.83
CA VAL A 161 16.76 15.88 -4.59
C VAL A 161 17.73 15.00 -3.79
N ALA A 162 17.40 13.71 -3.69
CA ALA A 162 18.19 12.74 -2.95
C ALA A 162 19.62 12.62 -3.50
N LEU A 163 19.79 12.63 -4.83
CA LEU A 163 21.09 12.60 -5.50
C LEU A 163 21.91 13.88 -5.33
N VAL A 164 21.26 15.04 -5.45
CA VAL A 164 21.94 16.34 -5.29
C VAL A 164 22.47 16.46 -3.85
N GLU A 165 21.67 16.11 -2.85
CA GLU A 165 22.10 16.11 -1.44
C GLU A 165 23.18 15.05 -1.14
N ALA A 166 23.18 13.92 -1.85
CA ALA A 166 24.23 12.90 -1.75
C ALA A 166 25.56 13.32 -2.41
N GLY A 167 25.65 14.53 -2.97
CA GLY A 167 26.89 15.08 -3.53
C GLY A 167 27.05 14.90 -5.04
N CYS A 168 25.95 14.68 -5.78
CA CYS A 168 26.01 14.68 -7.24
C CYS A 168 26.53 16.04 -7.76
N PRO A 169 27.62 16.07 -8.56
CA PRO A 169 28.28 17.32 -8.96
C PRO A 169 27.55 18.08 -10.08
N TYR A 170 26.43 17.53 -10.58
CA TYR A 170 25.74 18.03 -11.75
C TYR A 170 24.41 18.71 -11.38
N THR A 171 24.17 19.91 -11.92
CA THR A 171 22.97 20.71 -11.64
C THR A 171 21.77 20.34 -12.52
N LYS A 172 22.01 19.81 -13.72
CA LYS A 172 20.97 19.28 -14.62
C LYS A 172 21.30 17.83 -14.93
N ILE A 173 20.58 16.92 -14.31
CA ILE A 173 20.75 15.47 -14.49
C ILE A 173 19.53 14.85 -15.14
N VAL A 174 19.77 13.83 -15.94
CA VAL A 174 18.75 12.88 -16.39
C VAL A 174 18.99 11.59 -15.63
N ILE A 175 17.93 11.06 -15.02
CA ILE A 175 17.98 9.82 -14.27
C ILE A 175 17.16 8.78 -15.00
N CYS A 176 17.74 7.61 -15.21
CA CYS A 176 17.15 6.52 -15.97
C CYS A 176 17.16 5.23 -15.15
N ASP A 177 16.07 4.51 -15.21
CA ASP A 177 15.97 3.12 -14.79
C ASP A 177 16.38 2.21 -15.97
N VAL A 178 17.38 1.37 -15.74
CA VAL A 178 17.99 0.49 -16.74
C VAL A 178 17.63 -0.96 -16.44
N PHE A 179 16.88 -1.57 -17.34
CA PHE A 179 16.48 -2.97 -17.26
C PHE A 179 16.98 -3.72 -18.50
N HIS A 180 17.62 -4.88 -18.31
CA HIS A 180 18.13 -5.71 -19.41
C HIS A 180 19.00 -4.94 -20.43
N HIS A 181 19.86 -4.04 -19.92
CA HIS A 181 20.76 -3.18 -20.72
C HIS A 181 20.06 -2.13 -21.60
N LEU A 182 18.79 -1.84 -21.35
CA LEU A 182 18.03 -0.81 -22.03
C LEU A 182 17.52 0.21 -21.01
N VAL A 183 17.41 1.47 -21.43
CA VAL A 183 16.67 2.48 -20.66
C VAL A 183 15.20 2.10 -20.72
N TYR A 184 14.68 1.59 -19.60
CA TYR A 184 13.29 1.20 -19.47
C TYR A 184 12.42 2.43 -19.24
N ARG A 185 12.89 3.36 -18.41
CA ARG A 185 12.15 4.55 -18.00
C ARG A 185 13.09 5.68 -17.64
N ILE A 186 12.73 6.91 -18.03
CA ILE A 186 13.34 8.13 -17.48
C ILE A 186 12.54 8.50 -16.23
N LEU A 187 13.23 8.65 -15.09
CA LEU A 187 12.62 9.02 -13.82
C LEU A 187 12.39 10.53 -13.81
N PRO A 188 11.15 11.01 -13.63
CA PRO A 188 10.89 12.43 -13.48
C PRO A 188 11.34 12.94 -12.09
N ASP A 189 11.49 14.26 -11.98
CA ASP A 189 11.98 14.94 -10.77
C ASP A 189 11.16 14.64 -9.50
N ASP A 190 9.87 14.35 -9.67
CA ASP A 190 8.91 14.07 -8.60
C ASP A 190 8.78 12.58 -8.24
N ASP A 191 9.47 11.69 -8.96
CA ASP A 191 9.38 10.26 -8.67
C ASP A 191 10.06 9.95 -7.33
N ARG A 192 9.34 9.23 -6.47
CA ARG A 192 9.82 8.92 -5.11
C ARG A 192 10.83 7.78 -5.14
N THR A 193 11.85 7.88 -4.29
CA THR A 193 12.84 6.81 -4.08
C THR A 193 12.20 5.48 -3.69
N ALA A 194 11.04 5.47 -3.01
CA ALA A 194 10.29 4.26 -2.66
C ALA A 194 9.89 3.38 -3.86
N ARG A 195 9.73 3.97 -5.05
CA ARG A 195 9.26 3.24 -6.24
C ARG A 195 10.37 2.44 -6.93
N ILE A 196 11.63 2.71 -6.57
CA ILE A 196 12.79 2.02 -7.12
C ILE A 196 13.09 0.79 -6.28
N ARG A 197 13.10 -0.38 -6.92
CA ARG A 197 13.33 -1.67 -6.27
C ARG A 197 14.83 -1.86 -5.96
N PRO A 198 15.19 -2.82 -5.08
CA PRO A 198 16.59 -3.18 -4.82
C PRO A 198 17.36 -3.63 -6.05
N ASP A 199 16.69 -4.31 -6.96
CA ASP A 199 17.33 -4.89 -8.14
C ASP A 199 17.35 -3.94 -9.35
N ASP A 200 16.71 -2.77 -9.23
CA ASP A 200 16.64 -1.77 -10.30
C ASP A 200 18.00 -1.08 -10.43
N ARG A 201 18.49 -0.95 -11.66
CA ARG A 201 19.77 -0.27 -11.93
C ARG A 201 19.50 1.16 -12.36
N VAL A 202 19.76 2.10 -11.46
CA VAL A 202 19.55 3.51 -11.75
C VAL A 202 20.84 4.15 -12.22
N VAL A 203 20.76 4.89 -13.32
CA VAL A 203 21.88 5.61 -13.91
C VAL A 203 21.53 7.10 -14.00
N ALA A 204 22.41 7.97 -13.52
CA ALA A 204 22.28 9.41 -13.64
C ALA A 204 23.41 9.99 -14.48
N TYR A 205 23.11 10.92 -15.39
CA TYR A 205 24.10 11.60 -16.23
C TYR A 205 23.68 13.05 -16.52
N PRO A 206 24.63 13.94 -16.86
CA PRO A 206 24.32 15.33 -17.19
C PRO A 206 23.39 15.45 -18.40
N GLN A 207 22.42 16.36 -18.34
CA GLN A 207 21.56 16.63 -19.47
C GLN A 207 22.39 17.05 -20.71
N PRO A 208 22.24 16.36 -21.85
CA PRO A 208 23.00 16.67 -23.05
C PRO A 208 22.60 18.03 -23.64
N PRO A 209 23.54 18.76 -24.27
CA PRO A 209 23.23 20.04 -24.88
C PRO A 209 22.26 19.89 -26.07
N PRO A 210 21.44 20.92 -26.37
CA PRO A 210 20.49 20.88 -27.48
C PRO A 210 21.22 20.59 -28.81
N GLY A 211 20.82 19.54 -29.52
CA GLY A 211 21.44 19.14 -30.79
C GLY A 211 22.57 18.12 -30.67
N ALA A 212 22.92 17.66 -29.46
CA ALA A 212 23.84 16.55 -29.29
C ALA A 212 23.23 15.23 -29.78
N THR A 213 23.96 14.49 -30.61
CA THR A 213 23.70 13.09 -30.89
C THR A 213 24.04 12.26 -29.66
N CYS A 214 23.06 12.09 -28.76
CA CYS A 214 23.22 11.18 -27.64
C CYS A 214 23.24 9.74 -28.15
N VAL A 215 24.40 9.11 -28.02
CA VAL A 215 24.50 7.64 -28.05
C VAL A 215 23.98 7.15 -26.70
N LEU A 216 22.66 7.07 -26.56
CA LEU A 216 22.05 6.32 -25.48
C LEU A 216 22.41 4.84 -25.68
N PHE A 217 22.77 4.14 -24.62
CA PHE A 217 23.15 2.74 -24.61
C PHE A 217 22.16 1.87 -25.41
N CYS A 218 22.50 1.57 -26.66
CA CYS A 218 21.84 0.53 -27.45
C CYS A 218 22.73 -0.71 -27.41
N TYR A 219 22.34 -1.72 -26.64
CA TYR A 219 22.72 -3.08 -27.01
C TYR A 219 22.09 -3.37 -28.38
N HIS A 220 22.92 -3.37 -29.41
CA HIS A 220 22.52 -3.72 -30.76
C HIS A 220 22.17 -5.21 -30.80
N ARG A 221 20.88 -5.57 -30.82
CA ARG A 221 20.48 -6.85 -31.43
C ARG A 221 20.55 -6.65 -32.94
N VAL A 222 21.67 -7.08 -33.53
CA VAL A 222 21.75 -7.27 -34.98
C VAL A 222 20.83 -8.44 -35.30
N TYR A 223 19.62 -8.18 -35.79
CA TYR A 223 18.92 -9.15 -36.61
C TYR A 223 19.47 -8.98 -38.03
N VAL A 224 20.24 -9.97 -38.48
CA VAL A 224 20.57 -10.12 -39.90
C VAL A 224 19.29 -10.60 -40.58
N ILE A 225 18.75 -9.79 -41.49
CA ILE A 225 17.76 -10.23 -42.49
C ILE A 225 18.53 -10.76 -43.68
#